data_AF-A0A9E5HWS3-F1
#
_entry.id   AF-A0A9E5HWS3-F1
#
_cell.length_a   1.000
_cell.length_b   1.000
_cell.length_c   1.000
_cell.angle_alpha   90.00
_cell.angle_beta   90.00
_cell.angle_gamma   90.00
#
_symmetry.space_group_name_H-M   'P 1'
#
loop_
_entity.id
_entity.type
_entity.pdbx_description
1 polymer ?
#
loop_
_entity_poly.entity_id
_entity_poly.type
_entity_poly.pdbx_seq_one_letter_code
_entity_poly.pdbx_strand_id
1 'polypeptide(L)'
;MKNHLAIKLSALLCVVTFMPEDAFATGSKSTKFRTVAGRESSEVNTILNGRGVPKTSIGVNGDFYIDIMTFTIYGPKRNRKWPTGTNLKGPQGVEGKAGEKGAAGSQSSGARGEKGEKGERGERGEKG
;
A
#
# COMPACT_ATOMS: atom_id res chain seq x y z
N MET A 1 -43.44 45.24 -53.77
CA MET A 1 -43.03 45.70 -52.41
C MET A 1 -43.43 44.64 -51.38
N LYS A 2 -42.65 43.57 -51.26
CA LYS A 2 -42.85 42.49 -50.28
C LYS A 2 -41.49 41.87 -49.97
N ASN A 3 -40.61 42.69 -49.39
CA ASN A 3 -39.21 42.33 -49.15
C ASN A 3 -38.61 43.11 -47.97
N HIS A 4 -39.44 43.39 -46.95
CA HIS A 4 -38.98 44.00 -45.69
C HIS A 4 -39.18 43.11 -44.44
N LEU A 5 -39.79 41.92 -44.59
CA LEU A 5 -40.12 41.08 -43.44
C LEU A 5 -39.10 39.97 -43.14
N ALA A 6 -38.20 39.64 -44.07
CA ALA A 6 -37.16 38.61 -43.86
C ALA A 6 -35.91 39.12 -43.11
N ILE A 7 -35.72 40.43 -42.99
CA ILE A 7 -34.50 41.02 -42.41
C ILE A 7 -34.60 41.18 -40.89
N LYS A 8 -35.81 41.20 -40.31
CA LYS A 8 -36.00 41.46 -38.87
C LYS A 8 -35.91 40.23 -37.96
N LEU A 9 -35.83 39.01 -38.50
CA LEU A 9 -35.72 37.78 -37.69
C LEU A 9 -34.28 37.24 -37.58
N SER A 10 -33.33 37.77 -38.35
CA SER A 10 -31.90 37.44 -38.25
C SER A 10 -31.20 38.11 -37.07
N ALA A 11 -31.86 39.05 -36.38
CA ALA A 11 -31.25 39.82 -35.29
C ALA A 11 -31.49 39.22 -33.90
N LEU A 12 -32.37 38.21 -33.76
CA LEU A 12 -32.67 37.60 -32.44
C LEU A 12 -31.91 36.29 -32.18
N LEU A 13 -31.07 35.82 -33.12
CA LEU A 13 -30.25 34.62 -32.94
C LEU A 13 -28.76 34.92 -32.62
N CYS A 14 -28.36 36.20 -32.53
CA CYS A 14 -26.95 36.58 -32.35
C CYS A 14 -26.51 36.81 -30.89
N VAL A 15 -27.32 36.50 -29.87
CA VAL A 15 -26.95 36.81 -28.45
C VAL A 15 -26.41 35.59 -27.68
N VAL A 16 -26.31 34.40 -28.30
CA VAL A 16 -25.72 33.21 -27.62
C VAL A 16 -24.21 33.07 -27.87
N THR A 17 -23.58 33.95 -28.64
CA THR A 17 -22.14 33.84 -28.97
C THR A 17 -21.27 34.89 -28.29
N PHE A 18 -21.69 35.43 -27.14
CA PHE A 18 -20.85 36.33 -26.34
C PHE A 18 -20.60 35.76 -24.94
N MET A 19 -20.01 34.57 -24.90
CA MET A 19 -19.22 34.12 -23.76
C MET A 19 -17.75 34.37 -24.11
N PRO A 20 -17.01 35.22 -23.37
CA PRO A 20 -15.57 35.21 -23.48
C PRO A 20 -15.04 33.88 -22.92
N GLU A 21 -14.43 33.08 -23.80
CA GLU A 21 -13.74 31.82 -23.50
C GLU A 21 -12.40 32.03 -22.78
N ASP A 22 -12.11 33.26 -22.34
CA ASP A 22 -10.87 33.61 -21.68
C ASP A 22 -10.99 33.51 -20.16
N ALA A 23 -10.44 32.39 -19.68
CA ALA A 23 -9.88 32.14 -18.35
C ALA A 23 -10.68 31.25 -17.39
N PHE A 24 -10.83 29.96 -17.74
CA PHE A 24 -10.69 28.92 -16.71
C PHE A 24 -9.21 28.81 -16.33
N ALA A 25 -8.76 29.71 -15.46
CA ALA A 25 -7.43 29.60 -14.86
C ALA A 25 -7.45 28.47 -13.81
N THR A 26 -7.36 27.22 -14.25
CA THR A 26 -6.89 26.13 -13.38
C THR A 26 -5.41 26.36 -13.14
N GLY A 27 -5.09 27.16 -12.13
CA GLY A 27 -3.74 27.22 -11.60
C GLY A 27 -3.41 25.96 -10.82
N SER A 28 -3.34 24.80 -11.48
CA SER A 28 -2.62 23.67 -10.87
C SER A 28 -1.14 23.98 -11.03
N LYS A 29 -0.55 24.53 -9.97
CA LYS A 29 0.90 24.73 -9.88
C LYS A 29 1.55 23.38 -10.11
N SER A 30 2.18 23.20 -11.27
CA SER A 30 3.03 22.06 -11.58
C SER A 30 4.23 22.09 -10.64
N THR A 31 4.06 21.55 -9.43
CA THR A 31 5.18 21.04 -8.64
C THR A 31 5.84 19.99 -9.52
N LYS A 32 7.05 20.27 -9.99
CA LYS A 32 7.92 19.27 -10.60
C LYS A 32 8.10 18.16 -9.59
N PHE A 33 7.27 17.12 -9.65
CA PHE A 33 7.53 15.88 -8.96
C PHE A 33 8.79 15.31 -9.57
N ARG A 34 9.90 15.45 -8.85
CA ARG A 34 11.15 14.79 -9.19
C ARG A 34 10.83 13.30 -9.34
N THR A 35 10.89 12.83 -10.59
CA THR A 35 10.71 11.42 -10.91
C THR A 35 11.97 10.71 -10.42
N VAL A 36 11.93 10.21 -9.19
CA VAL A 36 12.90 9.23 -8.71
C VAL A 36 12.20 7.87 -8.80
N ALA A 37 12.86 6.91 -9.46
CA ALA A 37 12.49 5.50 -9.62
C ALA A 37 10.99 5.19 -9.85
N GLY A 38 10.52 5.24 -11.11
CA GLY A 38 9.33 4.50 -11.54
C GLY A 38 7.95 5.11 -11.25
N ARG A 39 7.82 6.43 -11.14
CA ARG A 39 6.51 7.11 -11.06
C ARG A 39 5.93 7.37 -12.45
N GLU A 40 4.72 6.85 -12.69
CA GLU A 40 3.93 7.07 -13.92
C GLU A 40 2.93 8.24 -13.78
N SER A 41 2.81 8.89 -12.61
CA SER A 41 1.88 10.01 -12.42
C SER A 41 2.33 11.03 -11.35
N SER A 42 1.74 12.24 -11.42
CA SER A 42 1.88 13.31 -10.43
C SER A 42 1.11 13.06 -9.14
N GLU A 43 0.32 11.99 -9.08
CA GLU A 43 -0.40 11.59 -7.86
C GLU A 43 0.57 10.93 -6.89
N VAL A 44 0.46 11.28 -5.60
CA VAL A 44 1.27 10.69 -4.54
C VAL A 44 0.80 9.26 -4.31
N ASN A 45 1.64 8.29 -4.67
CA ASN A 45 1.39 6.89 -4.37
C ASN A 45 1.32 6.70 -2.85
N THR A 46 0.32 5.95 -2.41
CA THR A 46 0.08 5.66 -0.99
C THR A 46 0.28 4.17 -0.71
N ILE A 47 0.69 3.85 0.52
CA ILE A 47 0.63 2.49 1.05
C ILE A 47 -0.65 2.37 1.87
N LEU A 48 -1.59 1.59 1.37
CA LEU A 48 -2.86 1.29 2.01
C LEU A 48 -2.73 0.03 2.87
N ASN A 49 -3.68 -0.19 3.78
CA ASN A 49 -3.73 -1.40 4.58
C ASN A 49 -5.18 -1.84 4.84
N GLY A 50 -5.34 -3.13 5.13
CA GLY A 50 -6.62 -3.67 5.57
C GLY A 50 -6.56 -5.19 5.73
N ARG A 51 -7.73 -5.78 6.00
CA ARG A 51 -7.86 -7.22 6.22
C ARG A 51 -8.20 -7.94 4.91
N GLY A 52 -7.37 -8.91 4.54
CA GLY A 52 -7.54 -9.75 3.36
C GLY A 52 -7.04 -9.11 2.06
N VAL A 53 -7.28 -9.82 0.95
CA VAL A 53 -6.89 -9.39 -0.41
C VAL A 53 -7.60 -8.06 -0.77
N PRO A 54 -6.89 -7.06 -1.30
CA PRO A 54 -7.51 -5.77 -1.62
C PRO A 54 -8.51 -5.87 -2.77
N LYS A 55 -9.65 -5.19 -2.61
CA LYS A 55 -10.64 -5.03 -3.68
C LYS A 55 -10.12 -4.09 -4.77
N THR A 56 -10.57 -4.29 -6.00
CA THR A 56 -10.24 -3.41 -7.14
C THR A 56 -10.74 -1.99 -6.98
N SER A 57 -11.75 -1.75 -6.13
CA SER A 57 -12.27 -0.42 -5.79
C SER A 57 -11.39 0.38 -4.83
N ILE A 58 -10.40 -0.27 -4.18
CA ILE A 58 -9.52 0.37 -3.21
C ILE A 58 -8.24 0.85 -3.91
N GLY A 59 -7.86 2.11 -3.69
CA GLY A 59 -6.61 2.70 -4.21
C GLY A 59 -6.63 3.03 -5.70
N VAL A 60 -5.62 3.79 -6.13
CA VAL A 60 -5.38 4.18 -7.52
C VAL A 60 -4.17 3.46 -8.09
N ASN A 61 -3.93 3.59 -9.40
CA ASN A 61 -2.74 3.00 -10.01
C ASN A 61 -1.48 3.63 -9.40
N GLY A 62 -0.48 2.82 -9.06
CA GLY A 62 0.73 3.25 -8.35
C GLY A 62 0.71 2.97 -6.85
N ASP A 63 -0.46 2.74 -6.24
CA ASP A 63 -0.57 2.43 -4.81
C ASP A 63 -0.06 1.03 -4.48
N PHE A 64 0.34 0.88 -3.21
CA PHE A 64 0.60 -0.41 -2.58
C PHE A 64 -0.48 -0.70 -1.53
N TYR A 65 -0.63 -1.97 -1.17
CA TYR A 65 -1.56 -2.42 -0.14
C TYR A 65 -0.94 -3.51 0.71
N ILE A 66 -1.11 -3.46 2.02
CA ILE A 66 -0.70 -4.51 2.95
C ILE A 66 -1.93 -5.19 3.55
N ASP A 67 -2.05 -6.50 3.31
CA ASP A 67 -2.96 -7.36 4.06
C ASP A 67 -2.34 -7.66 5.43
N ILE A 68 -2.92 -7.08 6.48
CA ILE A 68 -2.44 -7.22 7.85
C ILE A 68 -2.72 -8.60 8.47
N MET A 69 -3.56 -9.43 7.84
CA MET A 69 -3.85 -10.78 8.35
C MET A 69 -2.85 -11.82 7.87
N THR A 70 -2.27 -11.61 6.70
CA THR A 70 -1.32 -12.57 6.10
C THR A 70 0.08 -11.98 5.97
N PHE A 71 0.23 -10.70 6.29
CA PHE A 71 1.41 -9.87 6.04
C PHE A 71 1.82 -9.90 4.57
N THR A 72 0.84 -9.91 3.66
CA THR A 72 1.08 -9.93 2.22
C THR A 72 1.01 -8.52 1.65
N ILE A 73 2.06 -8.10 0.93
CA ILE A 73 2.07 -6.83 0.20
C ILE A 73 1.63 -7.02 -1.24
N TYR A 74 0.78 -6.13 -1.73
CA TYR A 74 0.31 -6.05 -3.11
C TYR A 74 0.75 -4.71 -3.70
N GLY A 75 1.19 -4.69 -4.94
CA GLY A 75 1.45 -3.47 -5.68
C GLY A 75 2.72 -3.49 -6.52
N PRO A 76 2.99 -2.41 -7.27
CA PRO A 76 2.09 -1.25 -7.45
C PRO A 76 0.83 -1.64 -8.23
N LYS A 77 -0.33 -1.07 -7.87
CA LYS A 77 -1.59 -1.30 -8.60
C LYS A 77 -1.47 -0.81 -10.04
N ARG A 78 -1.96 -1.59 -11.01
CA ARG A 78 -1.91 -1.24 -12.44
C ARG A 78 -3.22 -1.62 -13.12
N ASN A 79 -3.68 -0.80 -14.06
CA ASN A 79 -4.91 -1.08 -14.83
C ASN A 79 -6.12 -1.41 -13.95
N ARG A 80 -6.24 -0.72 -12.80
CA ARG A 80 -7.28 -0.94 -11.77
C ARG A 80 -7.28 -2.35 -11.15
N LYS A 81 -6.17 -3.09 -11.28
CA LYS A 81 -5.98 -4.43 -10.73
C LYS A 81 -4.77 -4.48 -9.81
N TRP A 82 -4.89 -5.27 -8.76
CA TRP A 82 -3.78 -5.58 -7.86
C TRP A 82 -2.97 -6.74 -8.45
N PRO A 83 -1.63 -6.64 -8.52
CA PRO A 83 -0.79 -7.77 -8.90
C PRO A 83 -0.80 -8.84 -7.80
N THR A 84 -0.24 -10.02 -8.09
CA THR A 84 -0.03 -11.07 -7.09
C THR A 84 0.77 -10.53 -5.91
N GLY A 85 0.30 -10.82 -4.70
CA GLY A 85 0.94 -10.36 -3.48
C GLY A 85 2.16 -11.20 -3.09
N THR A 86 3.05 -10.59 -2.32
CA THR A 86 4.26 -11.22 -1.76
C THR A 86 4.17 -11.24 -0.25
N ASN A 87 4.44 -12.38 0.39
CA ASN A 87 4.45 -12.45 1.86
C ASN A 87 5.69 -11.74 2.42
N LEU A 88 5.50 -10.90 3.44
CA LEU A 88 6.56 -10.16 4.12
C LEU A 88 7.17 -10.94 5.28
N LYS A 89 6.53 -12.00 5.77
CA LYS A 89 7.12 -12.88 6.77
C LYS A 89 8.20 -13.74 6.13
N GLY A 90 9.39 -13.69 6.70
CA GLY A 90 10.48 -14.59 6.36
C GLY A 90 10.18 -16.05 6.76
N PRO A 91 11.05 -16.99 6.37
CA PRO A 91 10.96 -18.37 6.85
C PRO A 91 11.04 -18.42 8.37
N GLN A 92 10.46 -19.47 8.96
CA GLN A 92 10.62 -19.74 10.39
C GLN A 92 12.11 -19.90 10.74
N GLY A 93 12.56 -19.25 11.81
CA GLY A 93 13.92 -19.40 12.32
C GLY A 93 14.22 -20.85 12.74
N VAL A 94 15.50 -21.22 12.77
CA VAL A 94 15.94 -22.53 13.27
C VAL A 94 15.55 -22.71 14.73
N GLU A 95 15.23 -23.95 15.12
CA GLU A 95 15.01 -24.28 16.53
C GLU A 95 16.29 -24.00 17.34
N GLY A 96 16.15 -23.41 18.52
CA GLY A 96 17.27 -23.17 19.43
C GLY A 96 17.93 -24.49 19.83
N LYS A 97 19.27 -24.50 19.96
CA LYS A 97 19.98 -25.68 20.47
C LYS A 97 19.52 -26.00 21.90
N ALA A 98 19.41 -27.28 22.21
CA ALA A 98 19.21 -27.72 23.59
C ALA A 98 20.36 -27.21 24.47
N GLY A 99 20.04 -26.70 25.66
CA GLY A 99 21.05 -26.27 26.63
C GLY A 99 22.01 -27.40 27.00
N GLU A 100 23.27 -27.07 27.23
CA GLU A 100 24.26 -28.04 27.69
C GLU A 100 23.85 -28.63 29.04
N LYS A 101 24.11 -29.92 29.22
CA LYS A 101 23.90 -30.58 30.51
C LYS A 101 24.90 -30.00 31.51
N GLY A 102 24.40 -29.49 32.64
CA GLY A 102 25.26 -29.02 33.73
C GLY A 102 26.30 -30.08 34.13
N ALA A 103 27.53 -29.63 34.39
CA ALA A 103 28.63 -30.52 34.79
C ALA A 103 28.23 -31.35 36.03
N ALA A 104 28.62 -32.63 36.04
CA ALA A 104 28.47 -33.44 37.24
C ALA A 104 29.37 -32.85 38.34
N GLY A 105 28.79 -32.48 39.48
CA GLY A 105 29.55 -32.01 40.63
C GLY A 105 30.58 -33.07 41.05
N SER A 106 31.83 -32.64 41.24
CA SER A 106 32.91 -33.50 41.76
C SER A 106 32.48 -34.06 43.11
N GLN A 107 32.29 -35.37 43.21
CA GLN A 107 31.85 -36.01 44.44
C GLN A 107 32.98 -35.98 45.48
N SER A 108 32.84 -35.14 46.50
CA SER A 108 33.14 -35.52 47.88
C SER A 108 31.84 -35.44 48.68
N SER A 109 31.42 -36.59 49.22
CA SER A 109 30.33 -36.81 50.19
C SER A 109 29.29 -35.68 50.38
N GLY A 110 28.11 -35.80 49.80
CA GLY A 110 26.96 -34.92 50.09
C GLY A 110 25.83 -35.11 49.09
N ALA A 111 24.57 -34.97 49.54
CA ALA A 111 23.35 -35.29 48.79
C ALA A 111 23.34 -34.78 47.33
N ARG A 112 22.87 -35.64 46.40
CA ARG A 112 22.71 -35.32 44.97
C ARG A 112 21.85 -34.06 44.80
N GLY A 113 22.43 -33.00 44.23
CA GLY A 113 21.69 -31.78 43.88
C GLY A 113 20.56 -32.06 42.89
N GLU A 114 19.47 -31.30 43.01
CA GLU A 114 18.30 -31.42 42.16
C GLU A 114 18.67 -31.21 40.67
N LYS A 115 18.02 -31.97 39.79
CA LYS A 115 18.24 -31.86 38.34
C LYS A 115 17.83 -30.44 37.91
N GLY A 116 18.74 -29.72 37.25
CA GLY A 116 18.44 -28.40 36.68
C GLY A 116 17.22 -28.44 35.77
N GLU A 117 16.38 -27.41 35.87
CA GLU A 117 15.16 -27.30 35.10
C GLU A 117 15.46 -27.29 33.59
N LYS A 118 14.57 -27.90 32.81
CA LYS A 118 14.68 -27.91 31.35
C LYS A 118 14.55 -26.46 30.87
N GLY A 119 15.53 -25.99 30.10
CA GLY A 119 15.47 -24.66 29.50
C GLY A 119 14.16 -24.44 28.75
N GLU A 120 13.58 -23.25 28.93
CA GLU A 120 12.32 -22.88 28.30
C GLU A 120 12.43 -23.04 26.77
N ARG A 121 11.38 -23.60 26.17
CA ARG A 121 11.29 -23.69 24.71
C ARG A 121 11.29 -22.27 24.17
N GLY A 122 12.24 -21.95 23.29
CA GLY A 122 12.33 -20.65 22.63
C GLY A 122 10.96 -20.26 22.06
N GLU A 123 10.57 -19.00 22.27
CA GLU A 123 9.26 -18.51 21.86
C GLU A 123 9.03 -18.83 20.38
N ARG A 124 7.93 -19.52 20.11
CA ARG A 124 7.48 -19.74 18.74
C ARG A 124 7.24 -18.37 18.14
N GLY A 125 8.01 -18.01 17.11
CA GLY A 125 7.76 -16.79 16.34
C GLY A 125 6.28 -16.69 16.02
N GLU A 126 5.65 -15.60 16.46
CA GLU A 126 4.20 -15.44 16.36
C GLU A 126 3.75 -15.72 14.93
N LYS A 127 2.78 -16.62 14.80
CA LYS A 127 2.11 -16.85 13.53
C LYS A 127 1.28 -15.60 13.23
N GLY A 128 1.88 -14.66 12.51
CA GLY A 128 1.11 -13.74 11.67
C GLY A 128 0.49 -14.45 10.50
#